data_AF-A0A7W0L687-F1
#
_entry.id   AF-A0A7W0L687-F1
#
_cell.length_a   1.000
_cell.length_b   1.000
_cell.length_c   1.000
_cell.angle_alpha   90.00
_cell.angle_beta   90.00
_cell.angle_gamma   90.00
#
_symmetry.space_group_name_H-M   'P 1'
#
loop_
_entity.id
_entity.type
_entity.pdbx_description
1 polymer ?
#
loop_
_entity_poly.entity_id
_entity_poly.type
_entity_poly.pdbx_seq_one_letter_code
_entity_poly.pdbx_strand_id
1 'polypeptide(L)'
;MAWVKGGVSQAEPTGVVAVVVTWNRAGLLTRSLSAILSQSSPPDLVVVVDNASTDETAAVLAEQFAGRVDVVTLARNLGGAGGFA
;
A
#
# COMPACT_ATOMS: atom_id res chain seq x y z
N MET A 1 35.25 23.39 -29.90
CA MET A 1 34.29 23.62 -28.79
C MET A 1 33.64 22.29 -28.46
N ALA A 2 34.20 21.55 -27.51
CA ALA A 2 33.72 20.23 -27.09
C ALA A 2 32.75 20.38 -25.91
N TRP A 3 31.57 19.79 -26.02
CA TRP A 3 30.61 19.69 -24.92
C TRP A 3 30.87 18.37 -24.19
N VAL A 4 31.34 18.44 -22.93
CA VAL A 4 31.39 17.29 -22.02
C VAL A 4 29.99 17.11 -21.43
N LYS A 5 29.29 16.04 -21.78
CA LYS A 5 28.09 15.61 -21.04
C LYS A 5 28.55 15.05 -19.69
N GLY A 6 28.52 15.87 -18.65
CA GLY A 6 28.57 15.39 -17.28
C GLY A 6 27.38 14.46 -17.05
N GLY A 7 27.65 13.17 -16.86
CA GLY A 7 26.63 12.17 -16.55
C GLY A 7 26.13 12.38 -15.13
N VAL A 8 24.92 12.94 -14.99
CA VAL A 8 24.15 12.76 -13.77
C VAL A 8 23.59 11.34 -13.84
N SER A 9 24.06 10.45 -12.98
CA SER A 9 23.41 9.16 -12.76
C SER A 9 21.98 9.42 -12.30
N GLN A 10 21.00 9.26 -13.19
CA GLN A 10 19.61 9.13 -12.80
C GLN A 10 19.50 7.74 -12.18
N ALA A 11 19.50 7.65 -10.85
CA ALA A 11 19.08 6.42 -10.20
C ALA A 11 17.58 6.27 -10.50
N GLU A 12 17.26 5.39 -11.46
CA GLU A 12 15.87 4.98 -11.72
C GLU A 12 15.27 4.50 -10.38
N PRO A 13 14.09 4.97 -9.97
CA PRO A 13 13.48 4.51 -8.74
C PRO A 13 13.27 3.01 -8.85
N THR A 14 14.06 2.26 -8.09
CA THR A 14 14.00 0.80 -7.99
C THR A 14 13.30 0.50 -6.68
N GLY A 15 12.02 0.14 -6.76
CA GLY A 15 11.23 -0.24 -5.59
C GLY A 15 9.86 -0.78 -5.98
N VAL A 16 9.33 -1.71 -5.19
CA VAL A 16 8.02 -2.32 -5.37
C VAL A 16 7.11 -1.82 -4.25
N VAL A 17 5.96 -1.27 -4.63
CA VAL A 17 4.90 -0.89 -3.69
C VAL A 17 3.70 -1.81 -3.89
N ALA A 18 3.24 -2.44 -2.81
CA ALA A 18 1.98 -3.18 -2.82
C ALA A 18 0.84 -2.28 -2.36
N VAL A 19 -0.18 -2.11 -3.21
CA VAL A 19 -1.40 -1.36 -2.87
C VAL A 19 -2.56 -2.34 -2.68
N VAL A 20 -3.20 -2.30 -1.52
CA VAL A 20 -4.32 -3.17 -1.16
C VAL A 20 -5.56 -2.31 -0.89
N VAL A 21 -6.53 -2.37 -1.78
CA VAL A 21 -7.85 -1.76 -1.55
C VAL A 21 -8.74 -2.74 -0.81
N THR A 22 -9.41 -2.28 0.25
CA THR A 22 -10.30 -3.09 1.07
C THR A 22 -11.62 -2.39 1.35
N TRP A 23 -12.68 -3.18 1.57
CA TRP A 23 -13.96 -2.73 2.09
C TRP A 23 -14.65 -3.89 2.79
N ASN A 24 -14.94 -3.74 4.08
CA ASN A 24 -15.71 -4.69 4.90
C ASN A 24 -15.21 -6.15 4.82
N ARG A 25 -13.89 -6.34 4.93
CA ARG A 25 -13.22 -7.65 4.84
C ARG A 25 -12.02 -7.76 5.77
N ALA A 26 -12.13 -7.29 7.01
CA ALA A 26 -11.01 -7.26 7.95
C ALA A 26 -10.25 -8.59 8.05
N GLY A 27 -10.95 -9.72 8.17
CA GLY A 27 -10.31 -11.04 8.24
C GLY A 27 -9.51 -11.46 6.99
N LEU A 28 -9.97 -11.09 5.80
CA LEU A 28 -9.22 -11.34 4.56
C LEU A 28 -8.03 -10.39 4.45
N LEU A 29 -8.24 -9.11 4.80
CA LEU A 29 -7.18 -8.10 4.83
C LEU A 29 -6.03 -8.56 5.74
N THR A 30 -6.32 -9.04 6.95
CA THR A 30 -5.28 -9.56 7.86
C THR A 30 -4.46 -10.67 7.22
N ARG A 31 -5.10 -11.63 6.55
CA ARG A 31 -4.41 -12.74 5.88
C ARG A 31 -3.55 -12.22 4.72
N SER A 32 -4.09 -11.33 3.91
CA SER A 32 -3.39 -10.74 2.76
C SER A 32 -2.15 -9.95 3.20
N LEU A 33 -2.30 -9.05 4.18
CA LEU A 33 -1.18 -8.25 4.68
C LEU A 33 -0.12 -9.11 5.36
N SER A 34 -0.53 -10.12 6.12
CA SER A 34 0.42 -11.06 6.73
C SER A 34 1.22 -11.82 5.67
N ALA A 35 0.56 -12.27 4.59
CA ALA A 35 1.22 -12.97 3.50
C ALA A 35 2.22 -12.07 2.76
N ILE A 36 1.81 -10.84 2.40
CA ILE A 36 2.66 -9.84 1.74
C ILE A 36 3.91 -9.53 2.58
N LEU A 37 3.73 -9.25 3.87
CA LEU A 37 4.83 -8.89 4.76
C LEU A 37 5.76 -10.07 5.08
N SER A 38 5.32 -11.31 4.88
CA SER A 38 6.12 -12.53 5.11
C SER A 38 6.88 -13.04 3.88
N GLN A 39 6.77 -12.36 2.74
CA GLN A 39 7.46 -12.79 1.52
C GLN A 39 9.00 -12.77 1.72
N SER A 40 9.71 -13.64 1.01
CA SER A 40 11.19 -13.68 1.04
C SER A 40 11.84 -12.38 0.54
N SER A 41 11.13 -11.64 -0.29
CA SER A 41 11.44 -10.28 -0.70
C SER A 41 10.15 -9.46 -0.59
N PRO A 42 9.86 -8.86 0.58
CA PRO A 42 8.66 -8.05 0.76
C PRO A 42 8.74 -6.75 -0.07
N PRO A 43 7.61 -6.12 -0.41
CA PRO A 43 7.59 -4.79 -1.01
C PRO A 43 8.29 -3.76 -0.12
N ASP A 44 8.88 -2.74 -0.72
CA ASP A 44 9.49 -1.62 0.00
C ASP A 44 8.46 -0.80 0.79
N LEU A 45 7.21 -0.80 0.29
CA LEU A 45 6.08 -0.16 0.94
C LEU A 45 4.79 -0.95 0.70
N VAL A 46 3.93 -0.99 1.71
CA VAL A 46 2.57 -1.49 1.60
C VAL A 46 1.60 -0.36 1.93
N VAL A 47 0.71 -0.02 1.00
CA VAL A 47 -0.34 0.99 1.17
C VAL A 47 -1.69 0.28 1.19
N VAL A 48 -2.47 0.51 2.24
CA VAL A 48 -3.85 0.05 2.36
C VAL A 48 -4.78 1.21 2.09
N VAL A 49 -5.65 1.04 1.11
CA VAL A 49 -6.76 1.97 0.86
C VAL A 49 -8.02 1.37 1.48
N ASP A 50 -8.40 1.88 2.64
CA ASP A 50 -9.68 1.54 3.27
C ASP A 50 -10.80 2.35 2.62
N ASN A 51 -11.61 1.68 1.78
CA ASN A 51 -12.66 2.29 0.97
C ASN A 51 -13.96 2.54 1.76
N ALA A 52 -13.81 3.24 2.89
CA ALA A 52 -14.85 3.52 3.89
C ALA A 52 -15.47 2.25 4.49
N SER A 53 -14.64 1.36 5.03
CA SER A 53 -15.14 0.21 5.78
C SER A 53 -15.92 0.64 7.02
N THR A 54 -16.93 -0.16 7.35
CA THR A 54 -17.80 -0.02 8.52
C THR A 54 -17.70 -1.23 9.46
N ASP A 55 -16.83 -2.19 9.14
CA ASP A 55 -16.50 -3.33 9.98
C ASP A 55 -15.25 -3.02 10.84
N GLU A 56 -14.67 -4.05 11.43
CA GLU A 56 -13.47 -3.97 12.28
C GLU A 56 -12.16 -3.68 11.51
N THR A 57 -12.21 -3.37 10.20
CA THR A 57 -11.02 -3.11 9.37
C THR A 57 -10.10 -2.04 9.97
N ALA A 58 -10.66 -0.91 10.42
CA ALA A 58 -9.88 0.18 11.00
C ALA A 58 -9.17 -0.24 12.29
N ALA A 59 -9.85 -1.00 13.16
CA ALA A 59 -9.27 -1.53 14.39
C ALA A 59 -8.14 -2.52 14.08
N VAL A 60 -8.35 -3.45 13.14
CA VAL A 60 -7.32 -4.39 12.68
C VAL A 60 -6.08 -3.66 12.16
N LEU A 61 -6.25 -2.63 11.33
CA LEU A 61 -5.13 -1.84 10.80
C LEU A 61 -4.36 -1.14 11.92
N ALA A 62 -5.06 -0.52 12.87
CA ALA A 62 -4.44 0.20 13.97
C ALA A 62 -3.76 -0.72 15.00
N GLU A 63 -4.35 -1.86 15.32
CA GLU A 63 -3.86 -2.74 16.38
C GLU A 63 -2.79 -3.73 15.88
N GLN A 64 -2.95 -4.24 14.66
CA GLN A 64 -2.10 -5.31 14.15
C GLN A 64 -1.07 -4.81 13.13
N PHE A 65 -1.35 -3.75 12.38
CA PHE A 65 -0.49 -3.31 11.27
C PHE A 65 0.09 -1.90 11.44
N ALA A 66 -0.10 -1.26 12.60
CA ALA A 66 0.51 0.03 12.91
C ALA A 66 2.03 0.03 12.68
N GLY A 67 2.50 1.02 11.93
CA GLY A 67 3.91 1.18 11.57
C GLY A 67 4.44 0.16 10.56
N ARG A 68 3.61 -0.77 10.06
CA ARG A 68 4.00 -1.76 9.03
C ARG A 68 3.38 -1.48 7.66
N VAL A 69 2.29 -0.71 7.62
CA VAL A 69 1.60 -0.32 6.40
C VAL A 69 1.18 1.14 6.50
N ASP A 70 1.12 1.82 5.36
CA ASP A 70 0.52 3.14 5.25
C ASP A 70 -0.97 2.98 4.97
N VAL A 71 -1.82 3.75 5.65
CA VAL A 71 -3.28 3.63 5.53
C VAL A 71 -3.88 4.92 4.99
N VAL A 72 -4.66 4.79 3.93
CA VAL A 72 -5.51 5.85 3.36
C VAL A 72 -6.96 5.44 3.52
N THR A 73 -7.71 6.17 4.35
CA THR A 73 -9.15 5.92 4.53
C THR A 73 -9.96 6.92 3.72
N LEU A 74 -10.84 6.41 2.86
CA LEU A 74 -11.75 7.22 2.05
C LEU A 74 -13.01 7.58 2.84
N ALA A 75 -13.58 8.75 2.56
CA ALA A 75 -14.78 9.24 3.24
C ALA A 75 -16.07 8.47 2.84
N ARG A 76 -16.06 7.81 1.69
CA ARG A 76 -17.17 6.98 1.19
C ARG A 76 -16.63 5.89 0.26
N ASN A 77 -17.38 4.81 0.13
CA ASN A 77 -17.03 3.75 -0.81
C ASN A 77 -17.19 4.23 -2.27
N LEU A 78 -16.11 4.23 -3.05
CA LEU A 78 -16.08 4.67 -4.46
C LEU A 78 -16.23 3.52 -5.47
N GLY A 79 -16.60 2.32 -5.02
CA GLY A 79 -16.63 1.09 -5.81
C GLY A 79 -15.25 0.44 -5.94
N GLY A 80 -15.21 -0.77 -6.53
CA GLY A 80 -13.99 -1.59 -6.57
C GLY A 80 -12.82 -0.97 -7.34
N ALA A 81 -13.10 -0.21 -8.40
CA ALA A 81 -12.08 0.53 -9.15
C ALA A 81 -11.79 1.92 -8.55
N GLY A 82 -12.75 2.52 -7.86
CA GLY A 82 -12.60 3.86 -7.28
C GLY A 82 -11.59 3.94 -6.14
N GLY A 83 -11.22 2.81 -5.53
CA GLY A 83 -10.12 2.75 -4.56
C GLY A 83 -8.71 2.80 -5.19
N PHE A 84 -8.61 2.77 -6.52
CA PHE A 84 -7.34 2.86 -7.29
C PHE A 84 -7.28 4.08 -8.22
N ALA A 85 -8.30 4.95 -8.20
CA ALA A 85 -8.46 6.08 -9.12
C ALA A 85 -7.93 7.40 -8.56
#